data_AF-A0A7W0QCA6-F1
#
_entry.id   AF-A0A7W0QCA6-F1
#
_cell.length_a   1.000
_cell.length_b   1.000
_cell.length_c   1.000
_cell.angle_alpha   90.00
_cell.angle_beta   90.00
_cell.angle_gamma   90.00
#
_symmetry.space_group_name_H-M   'P 1'
#
loop_
_entity.id
_entity.type
_entity.pdbx_description
1 polymer ?
#
loop_
_entity_poly.entity_id
_entity_poly.type
_entity_poly.pdbx_seq_one_letter_code
_entity_poly.pdbx_strand_id
1 'polypeptide(L)'
;MARLQRGTEVFELWLDRVDGEVWPHLMVRRAHADAIDHAPAERVTLRHQFGGDREYCRLMSEYLRQGWQRVRDPAREDAIPDEPIEPTLDATLRADPGDHAAALVYADWLQQRGHPRGALIAVQHARLAVPDDPTLAAEEARLLAEHAPVLLGTLAAAAPDDGGRGLHLVWEHGFVRGARITGSLDRGESEDLLWELLRHPSARFLRELVIGCHHAGDQDNQLVSDLLLHAGPRPPLRRLVLADFDDSELDNIDISRAPLGELGGLGEAYPLLEDVVLKGTGDVELAPLALPQARRFALRTSTLRKSTLATILAAPWPELEELELWFGTPDYGADVEPDDLAGFLAGEGFPKLRVLRLMNAIFTDEICPAILRSPRLPALAALDFSLGTLSDEGAALLHAGREALAHLTSLGVFECSLTASGLAQLRAAGLPVDDRPISHAEAWREPQQKRWRFVSVSE
;
A
#
# COMPACT_ATOMS: atom_id res chain seq x y z
N MET A 1 3.26 -0.78 -23.44
CA MET A 1 2.76 -1.99 -24.14
C MET A 1 2.96 -3.14 -23.19
N ALA A 2 2.01 -4.07 -23.10
CA ALA A 2 2.17 -5.29 -22.34
C ALA A 2 2.03 -6.52 -23.22
N ARG A 3 2.74 -7.59 -22.83
CA ARG A 3 2.64 -8.92 -23.42
C ARG A 3 2.22 -9.90 -22.32
N LEU A 4 1.12 -10.61 -22.55
CA LEU A 4 0.56 -11.62 -21.67
C LEU A 4 0.65 -13.00 -22.34
N GLN A 5 0.93 -14.05 -21.57
CA GLN A 5 1.07 -15.41 -22.08
C GLN A 5 0.29 -16.40 -21.22
N ARG A 6 -0.36 -17.37 -21.89
CA ARG A 6 -0.99 -18.52 -21.24
C ARG A 6 -0.77 -19.77 -22.08
N GLY A 7 0.08 -20.68 -21.61
CA GLY A 7 0.55 -21.80 -22.41
C GLY A 7 1.31 -21.31 -23.64
N THR A 8 0.85 -21.68 -24.83
CA THR A 8 1.43 -21.21 -26.09
C THR A 8 0.67 -20.03 -26.73
N GLU A 9 -0.40 -19.55 -26.08
CA GLU A 9 -1.11 -18.36 -26.52
C GLU A 9 -0.43 -17.10 -25.97
N VAL A 10 -0.29 -16.09 -26.84
CA VAL A 10 0.21 -14.76 -26.48
C VAL A 10 -0.85 -13.72 -26.84
N PHE A 11 -1.04 -12.77 -25.93
CA PHE A 11 -1.91 -11.61 -26.09
C PHE A 11 -1.10 -10.35 -25.81
N GLU A 12 -1.12 -9.41 -26.75
CA GLU A 12 -0.44 -8.14 -26.64
C GLU A 12 -1.45 -7.00 -26.68
N LEU A 13 -1.17 -5.96 -25.90
CA LEU A 13 -1.97 -4.75 -25.87
C LEU A 13 -1.10 -3.52 -25.65
N TRP A 14 -1.41 -2.44 -26.38
CA TRP A 14 -0.70 -1.18 -26.27
C TRP A 14 -1.57 -0.01 -26.69
N LEU A 15 -1.19 1.17 -26.21
CA LEU A 15 -1.75 2.44 -26.62
C LEU A 15 -0.90 2.99 -27.76
N ASP A 16 -1.54 3.33 -28.88
CA ASP A 16 -0.91 3.88 -30.07
C ASP A 16 -1.39 5.33 -30.29
N ARG A 17 -0.46 6.27 -30.33
CA ARG A 17 -0.77 7.68 -30.63
C ARG A 17 -0.55 7.93 -32.11
N VAL A 18 -1.63 8.17 -32.83
CA VAL A 18 -1.58 8.53 -34.25
C VAL A 18 -1.37 10.04 -34.38
N ASP A 19 -0.42 10.44 -35.24
CA ASP A 19 -0.12 11.85 -35.49
C ASP A 19 -1.38 12.65 -35.86
N GLY A 20 -1.63 13.74 -35.12
CA GLY A 20 -2.79 14.62 -35.31
C GLY A 20 -4.04 14.21 -34.53
N GLU A 21 -4.04 13.07 -33.84
CA GLU A 21 -5.10 12.67 -32.93
C GLU A 21 -4.78 13.05 -31.47
N VAL A 22 -5.81 13.47 -30.74
CA VAL A 22 -5.66 13.92 -29.34
C VAL A 22 -5.57 12.76 -28.36
N TRP A 23 -6.24 11.64 -28.66
CA TRP A 23 -6.38 10.50 -27.76
C TRP A 23 -5.73 9.25 -28.38
N PRO A 24 -5.07 8.40 -27.58
CA PRO A 24 -4.46 7.18 -28.07
C PRO A 24 -5.52 6.12 -28.43
N HIS A 25 -5.18 5.26 -29.40
CA HIS A 25 -5.95 4.07 -29.75
C HIS A 25 -5.46 2.87 -28.98
N LEU A 26 -6.38 2.11 -28.40
CA LEU A 26 -6.04 0.81 -27.84
C LEU A 26 -5.94 -0.23 -28.96
N MET A 27 -4.75 -0.80 -29.09
CA MET A 27 -4.43 -1.85 -30.04
C MET A 27 -4.25 -3.17 -29.30
N VAL A 28 -4.74 -4.25 -29.88
CA VAL A 28 -4.58 -5.60 -29.36
C VAL A 28 -4.11 -6.56 -30.44
N ARG A 29 -3.43 -7.62 -30.06
CA ARG A 29 -3.03 -8.70 -30.96
C ARG A 29 -3.00 -10.02 -30.20
N ARG A 30 -3.48 -11.09 -30.84
CA ARG A 30 -3.47 -12.43 -30.25
C ARG A 30 -2.98 -13.46 -31.26
N ALA A 31 -2.08 -14.33 -30.83
CA ALA A 31 -1.56 -15.40 -31.67
C ALA A 31 -0.93 -16.53 -30.84
N HIS A 32 -0.51 -17.59 -31.52
CA HIS A 32 0.46 -18.53 -30.98
C HIS A 32 1.82 -17.83 -30.80
N ALA A 33 2.59 -18.22 -29.77
CA ALA A 33 3.88 -17.60 -29.42
C ALA A 33 4.84 -17.49 -30.62
N ASP A 34 4.94 -18.54 -31.43
CA ASP A 34 5.84 -18.58 -32.61
C ASP A 34 5.39 -17.66 -33.77
N ALA A 35 4.21 -17.07 -33.70
CA ALA A 35 3.62 -16.25 -34.77
C ALA A 35 3.26 -14.83 -34.31
N ILE A 36 3.45 -14.48 -33.03
CA ILE A 36 2.94 -13.23 -32.46
C ILE A 36 3.50 -11.99 -33.15
N ASP A 37 4.79 -11.98 -33.48
CA ASP A 37 5.45 -10.82 -34.07
C ASP A 37 4.93 -10.48 -35.48
N HIS A 38 4.29 -11.44 -36.16
CA HIS A 38 3.74 -11.29 -37.51
C HIS A 38 2.20 -11.27 -37.55
N ALA A 39 1.53 -11.52 -36.42
CA ALA A 39 0.09 -11.49 -36.37
C ALA A 39 -0.45 -10.05 -36.58
N PRO A 40 -1.62 -9.89 -37.20
CA PRO A 40 -2.22 -8.58 -37.38
C PRO A 40 -2.63 -7.96 -36.04
N ALA A 41 -2.46 -6.66 -35.92
CA ALA A 41 -2.98 -5.86 -34.81
C ALA A 41 -4.40 -5.39 -35.11
N GLU A 42 -5.27 -5.44 -34.11
CA GLU A 42 -6.66 -4.99 -34.19
C GLU A 42 -6.87 -3.79 -33.26
N ARG A 43 -7.64 -2.80 -33.74
CA ARG A 43 -8.02 -1.64 -32.92
C ARG A 43 -9.27 -1.98 -32.10
N VAL A 44 -9.20 -1.78 -30.79
CA VAL A 44 -10.34 -1.97 -29.89
C VAL A 44 -11.34 -0.84 -30.09
N THR A 45 -12.62 -1.19 -30.24
CA THR A 45 -13.69 -0.21 -30.32
C THR A 45 -14.04 0.29 -28.93
N LEU A 46 -13.70 1.55 -28.65
CA LEU A 46 -13.95 2.17 -27.35
C LEU A 46 -15.36 2.77 -27.27
N ARG A 47 -15.97 2.73 -26.08
CA ARG A 47 -17.24 3.41 -25.81
C ARG A 47 -17.11 4.94 -25.90
N HIS A 48 -15.96 5.46 -25.50
CA HIS A 48 -15.59 6.87 -25.57
C HIS A 48 -14.17 7.00 -26.11
N GLN A 49 -13.91 7.98 -26.97
CA GLN A 49 -12.62 8.15 -27.65
C GLN A 49 -11.44 8.41 -26.69
N PHE A 50 -11.69 8.93 -25.49
CA PHE A 50 -10.69 9.17 -24.45
C PHE A 50 -10.53 8.00 -23.47
N GLY A 51 -11.22 6.88 -23.70
CA GLY A 51 -11.26 5.74 -22.79
C GLY A 51 -10.16 4.69 -22.99
N GLY A 52 -9.15 4.96 -23.82
CA GLY A 52 -8.12 3.99 -24.19
C GLY A 52 -7.37 3.43 -22.98
N ASP A 53 -6.86 4.31 -22.12
CA ASP A 53 -6.09 3.93 -20.93
C ASP A 53 -6.92 3.10 -19.94
N ARG A 54 -8.16 3.53 -19.69
CA ARG A 54 -9.08 2.79 -18.81
C ARG A 54 -9.38 1.40 -19.35
N GLU A 55 -9.58 1.28 -20.66
CA GLU A 55 -9.84 -0.01 -21.30
C GLU A 55 -8.58 -0.90 -21.33
N TYR A 56 -7.40 -0.29 -21.46
CA TYR A 56 -6.12 -0.99 -21.32
C TYR A 56 -5.98 -1.60 -19.93
N CYS A 57 -6.16 -0.80 -18.87
CA CYS A 57 -6.08 -1.29 -17.49
C CYS A 57 -7.10 -2.40 -17.25
N ARG A 58 -8.35 -2.20 -17.69
CA ARG A 58 -9.42 -3.19 -17.59
C ARG A 58 -9.06 -4.53 -18.24
N LEU A 59 -8.56 -4.51 -19.49
CA LEU A 59 -8.17 -5.74 -20.19
C LEU A 59 -6.96 -6.42 -19.55
N MET A 60 -5.95 -5.65 -19.14
CA MET A 60 -4.79 -6.20 -18.43
C MET A 60 -5.23 -6.94 -17.16
N SER A 61 -6.00 -6.26 -16.31
CA SER A 61 -6.59 -6.79 -15.10
C SER A 61 -7.39 -8.08 -15.35
N GLU A 62 -8.30 -8.04 -16.33
CA GLU A 62 -9.14 -9.19 -16.69
C GLU A 62 -8.30 -10.43 -17.05
N TYR A 63 -7.28 -10.25 -17.89
CA TYR A 63 -6.44 -11.36 -18.35
C TYR A 63 -5.55 -11.90 -17.23
N LEU A 64 -4.97 -11.03 -16.39
CA LEU A 64 -4.19 -11.44 -15.22
C LEU A 64 -5.02 -12.34 -14.28
N ARG A 65 -6.26 -11.93 -13.98
CA ARG A 65 -7.19 -12.75 -13.15
C ARG A 65 -7.61 -14.06 -13.80
N GLN A 66 -7.62 -14.13 -15.13
CA GLN A 66 -7.84 -15.37 -15.90
C GLN A 66 -6.60 -16.28 -15.97
N GLY A 67 -5.56 -15.98 -15.20
CA GLY A 67 -4.34 -16.78 -15.10
C GLY A 67 -3.36 -16.56 -16.25
N TRP A 68 -3.52 -15.51 -17.04
CA TRP A 68 -2.47 -15.09 -17.98
C TRP A 68 -1.32 -14.46 -17.21
N GLN A 69 -0.11 -14.73 -17.66
CA GLN A 69 1.11 -14.21 -17.03
C GLN A 69 1.65 -13.04 -17.85
N ARG A 70 1.94 -11.91 -17.22
CA ARG A 70 2.73 -10.85 -17.86
C ARG A 70 4.14 -11.40 -18.13
N VAL A 71 4.60 -11.25 -19.36
CA VAL A 71 5.92 -11.73 -19.81
C VAL A 71 6.66 -10.60 -20.50
N ARG A 72 7.99 -10.68 -20.47
CA ARG A 72 8.85 -9.71 -21.15
C ARG A 72 8.57 -9.69 -22.65
N ASP A 73 8.39 -8.50 -23.22
CA ASP A 73 8.47 -8.29 -24.65
C ASP A 73 9.94 -8.06 -25.05
N PRO A 74 10.60 -9.02 -25.74
CA PRO A 74 12.00 -8.86 -26.13
C PRO A 74 12.26 -7.73 -27.11
N ALA A 75 11.25 -7.22 -27.81
CA ALA A 75 11.38 -6.14 -28.77
C ALA A 75 11.27 -4.74 -28.13
N ARG A 76 10.73 -4.64 -26.91
CA ARG A 76 10.39 -3.34 -26.28
C ARG A 76 10.80 -3.20 -24.83
N GLU A 77 10.93 -4.29 -24.09
CA GLU A 77 11.40 -4.30 -22.71
C GLU A 77 12.86 -4.77 -22.65
N ASP A 78 13.71 -4.10 -21.90
CA ASP A 78 15.12 -4.48 -21.78
C ASP A 78 15.29 -5.82 -21.06
N ALA A 79 16.37 -6.52 -21.41
CA ALA A 79 16.76 -7.72 -20.68
C ALA A 79 17.18 -7.33 -19.26
N ILE A 80 16.76 -8.13 -18.29
CA ILE A 80 17.25 -8.01 -16.93
C ILE A 80 18.76 -8.28 -16.94
N PRO A 81 19.58 -7.47 -16.25
CA PRO A 81 20.99 -7.77 -16.08
C PRO A 81 21.20 -9.19 -15.56
N ASP A 82 22.03 -9.99 -16.23
CA ASP A 82 22.39 -11.33 -15.77
C ASP A 82 23.25 -11.20 -14.51
N GLU A 83 22.67 -11.50 -13.35
CA GLU A 83 23.36 -11.48 -12.06
C GLU A 83 23.62 -12.93 -11.60
N PRO A 84 24.85 -13.26 -11.20
CA PRO A 84 25.14 -14.57 -10.65
C PRO A 84 24.37 -14.79 -9.33
N ILE A 85 23.69 -15.94 -9.22
CA ILE A 85 22.92 -16.33 -8.03
C ILE A 85 23.53 -17.60 -7.41
N GLU A 86 23.82 -17.55 -6.11
CA GLU A 86 24.10 -18.75 -5.31
C GLU A 86 22.79 -19.21 -4.66
N PRO A 87 22.19 -20.35 -5.10
CA PRO A 87 20.82 -20.69 -4.72
C PRO A 87 20.59 -20.88 -3.22
N THR A 88 21.60 -21.36 -2.48
CA THR A 88 21.46 -21.66 -1.04
C THR A 88 21.45 -20.36 -0.23
N LEU A 89 22.35 -19.44 -0.55
CA LEU A 89 22.40 -18.13 0.09
C LEU A 89 21.22 -17.25 -0.33
N ASP A 90 20.75 -17.34 -1.59
CA ASP A 90 19.53 -16.66 -2.03
C ASP A 90 18.31 -17.12 -1.23
N ALA A 91 18.13 -18.44 -1.07
CA ALA A 91 17.06 -18.98 -0.25
C ALA A 91 17.14 -18.53 1.22
N THR A 92 18.36 -18.45 1.76
CA THR A 92 18.60 -17.97 3.14
C THR A 92 18.19 -16.50 3.29
N LEU A 93 18.65 -15.63 2.39
CA LEU A 93 18.31 -14.20 2.39
C LEU A 93 16.84 -13.94 2.05
N ARG A 94 16.16 -14.85 1.33
CA ARG A 94 14.72 -14.75 1.10
C ARG A 94 13.92 -15.07 2.36
N ALA A 95 14.37 -16.04 3.16
CA ALA A 95 13.73 -16.40 4.43
C ALA A 95 13.95 -15.32 5.50
N ASP A 96 15.16 -14.76 5.57
CA ASP A 96 15.49 -13.63 6.43
C ASP A 96 16.35 -12.59 5.69
N PRO A 97 15.73 -11.58 5.05
CA PRO A 97 16.47 -10.54 4.35
C PRO A 97 17.30 -9.63 5.27
N GLY A 98 17.16 -9.77 6.60
CA GLY A 98 17.95 -9.08 7.61
C GLY A 98 19.15 -9.88 8.13
N ASP A 99 19.44 -11.07 7.60
CA ASP A 99 20.61 -11.87 8.02
C ASP A 99 21.92 -11.27 7.47
N HIS A 100 22.59 -10.50 8.32
CA HIS A 100 23.85 -9.81 8.01
C HIS A 100 24.99 -10.79 7.74
N ALA A 101 25.01 -11.94 8.43
CA ALA A 101 26.06 -12.93 8.26
C ALA A 101 25.91 -13.63 6.91
N ALA A 102 24.69 -14.03 6.55
CA ALA A 102 24.40 -14.57 5.22
C ALA A 102 24.72 -13.55 4.12
N ALA A 103 24.40 -12.27 4.33
CA ALA A 103 24.70 -11.20 3.39
C ALA A 103 26.22 -11.05 3.14
N LEU A 104 27.04 -11.08 4.19
CA LEU A 104 28.51 -11.03 4.05
C LEU A 104 29.08 -12.25 3.31
N VAL A 105 28.58 -13.45 3.60
CA VAL A 105 28.99 -14.65 2.85
C VAL A 105 28.60 -14.52 1.37
N TYR A 106 27.42 -13.96 1.09
CA TYR A 106 27.00 -13.64 -0.28
C TYR A 106 27.90 -12.59 -0.93
N ALA A 107 28.33 -11.59 -0.17
CA ALA A 107 29.25 -10.54 -0.61
C ALA A 107 30.60 -11.13 -1.07
N ASP A 108 31.19 -12.01 -0.27
CA ASP A 108 32.45 -12.68 -0.61
C ASP A 108 32.30 -13.53 -1.87
N TRP A 109 31.19 -14.27 -1.98
CA TRP A 109 30.91 -15.11 -3.15
C TRP A 109 30.76 -14.29 -4.43
N LEU A 110 30.12 -13.11 -4.37
CA LEU A 110 29.97 -12.16 -5.47
C LEU A 110 31.31 -11.50 -5.84
N GLN A 111 32.11 -11.11 -4.86
CA GLN A 111 33.42 -10.49 -5.07
C GLN A 111 34.39 -11.44 -5.79
N GLN A 112 34.40 -12.72 -5.44
CA GLN A 112 35.19 -13.75 -6.14
C GLN A 112 34.83 -13.88 -7.63
N ARG A 113 33.65 -13.40 -8.03
CA ARG A 113 33.14 -13.38 -9.42
C ARG A 113 33.22 -11.99 -10.06
N GLY A 114 33.80 -11.01 -9.36
CA GLY A 114 33.94 -9.64 -9.86
C GLY A 114 32.63 -8.85 -9.91
N HIS A 115 31.57 -9.29 -9.24
CA HIS A 115 30.29 -8.58 -9.26
C HIS A 115 30.30 -7.40 -8.26
N PRO A 116 29.95 -6.16 -8.68
CA PRO A 116 30.10 -4.96 -7.86
C PRO A 116 29.25 -4.96 -6.59
N ARG A 117 28.11 -5.67 -6.61
CA ARG A 117 27.23 -5.82 -5.44
C ARG A 117 27.97 -6.36 -4.21
N GLY A 118 28.98 -7.22 -4.39
CA GLY A 118 29.73 -7.75 -3.25
C GLY A 118 30.48 -6.66 -2.47
N ALA A 119 31.09 -5.71 -3.17
CA ALA A 119 31.73 -4.55 -2.52
C ALA A 119 30.68 -3.65 -1.84
N LEU A 120 29.53 -3.43 -2.49
CA LEU A 120 28.42 -2.65 -1.92
C LEU A 120 27.91 -3.27 -0.61
N ILE A 121 27.72 -4.59 -0.56
CA ILE A 121 27.31 -5.29 0.68
C ILE A 121 28.34 -5.08 1.79
N ALA A 122 29.63 -5.24 1.48
CA ALA A 122 30.70 -5.10 2.46
C ALA A 122 30.76 -3.67 3.04
N VAL A 123 30.61 -2.64 2.19
CA VAL A 123 30.59 -1.24 2.61
C VAL A 123 29.35 -0.94 3.47
N GLN A 124 28.17 -1.38 3.06
CA GLN A 124 26.95 -1.19 3.85
C GLN A 124 27.00 -1.92 5.19
N HIS A 125 27.59 -3.12 5.24
CA HIS A 125 27.83 -3.81 6.50
C HIS A 125 28.81 -3.02 7.41
N ALA A 126 29.88 -2.43 6.85
CA ALA A 126 30.78 -1.58 7.62
C ALA A 126 30.09 -0.32 8.16
N ARG A 127 29.16 0.26 7.38
CA ARG A 127 28.34 1.42 7.81
C ARG A 127 27.43 1.09 8.97
N LEU A 128 26.90 -0.13 9.05
CA LEU A 128 26.11 -0.54 10.22
C LEU A 128 26.94 -0.57 11.51
N ALA A 129 28.24 -0.87 11.42
CA ALA A 129 29.15 -0.83 12.57
C ALA A 129 29.58 0.61 12.93
N VAL A 130 29.69 1.50 11.94
CA VAL A 130 30.10 2.90 12.12
C VAL A 130 29.24 3.84 11.24
N PRO A 131 27.99 4.16 11.64
CA PRO A 131 27.03 4.86 10.79
C PRO A 131 27.45 6.28 10.39
N ASP A 132 28.16 6.96 11.29
CA ASP A 132 28.55 8.37 11.14
C ASP A 132 29.87 8.56 10.38
N ASP A 133 30.47 7.50 9.82
CA ASP A 133 31.70 7.61 9.03
C ASP A 133 31.41 8.20 7.63
N PRO A 134 31.87 9.44 7.32
CA PRO A 134 31.60 10.07 6.04
C PRO A 134 32.36 9.42 4.88
N THR A 135 33.45 8.70 5.16
CA THR A 135 34.23 7.97 4.15
C THR A 135 33.43 6.78 3.63
N LEU A 136 32.82 6.02 4.55
CA LEU A 136 31.96 4.90 4.18
C LEU A 136 30.69 5.39 3.47
N ALA A 137 30.14 6.54 3.87
CA ALA A 137 28.99 7.15 3.18
C ALA A 137 29.33 7.54 1.74
N ALA A 138 30.47 8.20 1.54
CA ALA A 138 30.94 8.59 0.21
C ALA A 138 31.24 7.36 -0.67
N GLU A 139 31.79 6.30 -0.08
CA GLU A 139 32.08 5.06 -0.80
C GLU A 139 30.81 4.30 -1.21
N GLU A 140 29.80 4.23 -0.34
CA GLU A 140 28.49 3.66 -0.69
C GLU A 140 27.86 4.42 -1.85
N ALA A 141 27.79 5.76 -1.75
CA ALA A 141 27.23 6.61 -2.80
C ALA A 141 27.99 6.45 -4.12
N ARG A 142 29.33 6.37 -4.07
CA ARG A 142 30.17 6.13 -5.26
C ARG A 142 29.85 4.78 -5.90
N LEU A 143 29.76 3.70 -5.12
CA LEU A 143 29.46 2.36 -5.64
C LEU A 143 28.08 2.29 -6.28
N LEU A 144 27.07 2.92 -5.67
CA LEU A 144 25.71 2.98 -6.22
C LEU A 144 25.69 3.77 -7.54
N ALA A 145 26.31 4.94 -7.60
CA ALA A 145 26.34 5.77 -8.80
C ALA A 145 27.15 5.12 -9.94
N GLU A 146 28.35 4.62 -9.64
CA GLU A 146 29.24 4.01 -10.65
C GLU A 146 28.67 2.72 -11.24
N HIS A 147 27.98 1.93 -10.41
CA HIS A 147 27.45 0.63 -10.81
C HIS A 147 25.94 0.62 -11.05
N ALA A 148 25.27 1.78 -11.09
CA ALA A 148 23.84 1.89 -11.38
C ALA A 148 23.40 1.13 -12.65
N PRO A 149 24.13 1.15 -13.79
CA PRO A 149 23.74 0.37 -14.97
C PRO A 149 23.67 -1.15 -14.72
N VAL A 150 24.52 -1.67 -13.83
CA VAL A 150 24.57 -3.10 -13.48
C VAL A 150 23.56 -3.41 -12.36
N LEU A 151 23.44 -2.52 -11.38
CA LEU A 151 22.64 -2.71 -10.18
C LEU A 151 21.16 -2.33 -10.36
N LEU A 152 20.81 -1.49 -11.32
CA LEU A 152 19.43 -1.02 -11.54
C LEU A 152 18.98 -1.16 -12.99
N GLY A 153 19.89 -1.22 -13.95
CA GLY A 153 19.53 -1.28 -15.37
C GLY A 153 18.56 -0.15 -15.74
N THR A 154 17.39 -0.51 -16.26
CA THR A 154 16.32 0.43 -16.63
C THR A 154 15.72 1.20 -15.47
N LEU A 155 15.75 0.65 -14.25
CA LEU A 155 15.21 1.33 -13.07
C LEU A 155 16.00 2.58 -12.71
N ALA A 156 17.27 2.69 -13.14
CA ALA A 156 18.11 3.86 -12.84
C ALA A 156 17.51 5.16 -13.40
N ALA A 157 16.82 5.11 -14.54
CA ALA A 157 16.18 6.29 -15.13
C ALA A 157 14.92 6.71 -14.37
N ALA A 158 14.25 5.77 -13.71
CA ALA A 158 13.03 6.01 -12.95
C ALA A 158 13.31 6.37 -11.49
N ALA A 159 14.55 6.23 -11.00
CA ALA A 159 14.95 6.49 -9.62
C ALA A 159 15.83 7.74 -9.50
N PRO A 160 15.22 8.95 -9.50
CA PRO A 160 15.99 10.19 -9.47
C PRO A 160 16.67 10.40 -8.10
N ASP A 161 17.91 10.91 -8.13
CA ASP A 161 18.73 11.14 -6.93
C ASP A 161 18.19 12.26 -6.01
N ASP A 162 17.31 13.13 -6.52
CA ASP A 162 16.79 14.30 -5.81
C ASP A 162 15.50 14.03 -5.02
N GLY A 163 15.02 12.78 -4.99
CA GLY A 163 13.77 12.42 -4.33
C GLY A 163 12.51 12.91 -5.06
N GLY A 164 12.65 13.28 -6.34
CA GLY A 164 11.53 13.64 -7.20
C GLY A 164 10.54 12.49 -7.45
N ARG A 165 9.53 12.76 -8.28
CA ARG A 165 8.50 11.79 -8.67
C ARG A 165 9.10 10.59 -9.40
N GLY A 166 8.56 9.39 -9.16
CA GLY A 166 8.99 8.15 -9.80
C GLY A 166 9.25 7.05 -8.79
N LEU A 167 10.47 6.53 -8.76
CA LEU A 167 10.87 5.39 -7.94
C LEU A 167 11.89 5.82 -6.86
N HIS A 168 11.46 5.86 -5.60
CA HIS A 168 12.41 6.03 -4.49
C HIS A 168 12.82 4.67 -3.93
N LEU A 169 14.13 4.44 -3.83
CA LEU A 169 14.71 3.16 -3.41
C LEU A 169 15.50 3.28 -2.11
N VAL A 170 15.25 2.37 -1.18
CA VAL A 170 16.05 2.20 0.03
C VAL A 170 16.91 0.96 -0.12
N TRP A 171 18.22 1.15 -0.03
CA TRP A 171 19.22 0.10 -0.18
C TRP A 171 19.74 -0.39 1.16
N GLU A 172 19.89 -1.71 1.28
CA GLU A 172 20.50 -2.34 2.44
C GLU A 172 21.02 -3.73 2.03
N HIS A 173 22.17 -4.11 2.58
CA HIS A 173 22.87 -5.36 2.25
C HIS A 173 22.99 -5.60 0.74
N GLY A 174 23.32 -4.56 -0.01
CA GLY A 174 23.54 -4.57 -1.45
C GLY A 174 22.29 -4.74 -2.30
N PHE A 175 21.09 -4.70 -1.72
CA PHE A 175 19.82 -4.89 -2.44
C PHE A 175 18.85 -3.77 -2.12
N VAL A 176 17.84 -3.61 -2.95
CA VAL A 176 16.67 -2.80 -2.65
C VAL A 176 15.84 -3.52 -1.60
N ARG A 177 15.65 -2.89 -0.43
CA ARG A 177 14.80 -3.37 0.67
C ARG A 177 13.48 -2.62 0.78
N GLY A 178 13.48 -1.35 0.43
CA GLY A 178 12.28 -0.52 0.36
C GLY A 178 12.15 0.11 -1.01
N ALA A 179 10.93 0.18 -1.51
CA ALA A 179 10.60 0.89 -2.73
C ALA A 179 9.32 1.70 -2.53
N ARG A 180 9.35 2.95 -2.98
CA ARG A 180 8.17 3.80 -3.08
C ARG A 180 7.99 4.20 -4.54
N ILE A 181 6.85 3.85 -5.11
CA ILE A 181 6.46 4.28 -6.45
C ILE A 181 5.49 5.45 -6.28
N THR A 182 5.85 6.63 -6.75
CA THR A 182 4.96 7.79 -6.87
C THR A 182 4.82 8.17 -8.34
N GLY A 183 3.64 8.67 -8.68
CA GLY A 183 3.26 9.04 -10.03
C GLY A 183 4.13 10.11 -10.64
N SER A 184 4.48 9.89 -11.91
CA SER A 184 4.93 10.90 -12.87
C SER A 184 3.71 11.63 -13.47
N LEU A 185 3.92 12.61 -14.35
CA LEU A 185 2.83 13.37 -14.99
C LEU A 185 1.99 12.51 -15.96
N ASP A 186 2.49 11.34 -16.38
CA ASP A 186 1.88 10.48 -17.41
C ASP A 186 1.27 9.18 -16.82
N ARG A 187 0.05 8.83 -17.29
CA ARG A 187 -0.66 7.59 -16.89
C ARG A 187 0.03 6.33 -17.43
N GLY A 188 0.03 5.24 -16.65
CA GLY A 188 0.55 3.92 -17.06
C GLY A 188 2.01 3.64 -16.70
N GLU A 189 2.77 4.66 -16.29
CA GLU A 189 4.18 4.50 -15.92
C GLU A 189 4.36 3.75 -14.60
N SER A 190 3.42 3.90 -13.66
CA SER A 190 3.54 3.27 -12.33
C SER A 190 3.38 1.75 -12.39
N GLU A 191 2.49 1.26 -13.25
CA GLU A 191 2.19 -0.15 -13.44
C GLU A 191 3.33 -0.87 -14.17
N ASP A 192 3.92 -0.22 -15.18
CA ASP A 192 5.11 -0.71 -15.86
C ASP A 192 6.32 -0.67 -14.91
N LEU A 193 6.50 0.41 -14.13
CA LEU A 193 7.55 0.50 -13.13
C LEU A 193 7.44 -0.56 -12.04
N LEU A 194 6.22 -0.85 -11.57
CA LEU A 194 5.97 -1.94 -10.63
C LEU A 194 6.36 -3.30 -11.23
N TRP A 195 5.97 -3.56 -12.48
CA TRP A 195 6.37 -4.78 -13.19
C TRP A 195 7.89 -4.90 -13.29
N GLU A 196 8.57 -3.84 -13.71
CA GLU A 196 10.03 -3.79 -13.79
C GLU A 196 10.68 -4.03 -12.42
N LEU A 197 10.17 -3.38 -11.38
CA LEU A 197 10.69 -3.52 -10.02
C LEU A 197 10.58 -4.96 -9.52
N LEU A 198 9.39 -5.58 -9.61
CA LEU A 198 9.15 -6.92 -9.08
C LEU A 198 10.02 -7.99 -9.75
N ARG A 199 10.35 -7.81 -11.04
CA ARG A 199 11.23 -8.74 -11.76
C ARG A 199 12.72 -8.44 -11.56
N HIS A 200 13.09 -7.27 -11.06
CA HIS A 200 14.49 -6.83 -11.01
C HIS A 200 15.32 -7.59 -9.93
N PRO A 201 16.53 -8.09 -10.25
CA PRO A 201 17.37 -8.85 -9.32
C PRO A 201 17.72 -8.10 -8.05
N SER A 202 17.88 -6.77 -8.12
CA SER A 202 18.13 -5.95 -6.94
C SER A 202 16.94 -5.88 -5.97
N ALA A 203 15.72 -6.12 -6.43
CA ALA A 203 14.51 -6.09 -5.60
C ALA A 203 14.05 -7.51 -5.19
N ARG A 204 14.83 -8.57 -5.45
CA ARG A 204 14.42 -9.95 -5.16
C ARG A 204 14.19 -10.26 -3.68
N PHE A 205 14.71 -9.42 -2.78
CA PHE A 205 14.39 -9.46 -1.35
C PHE A 205 13.80 -8.14 -0.83
N LEU A 206 12.98 -7.48 -1.66
CA LEU A 206 12.19 -6.33 -1.25
C LEU A 206 11.33 -6.69 -0.03
N ARG A 207 11.37 -5.84 1.01
CA ARG A 207 10.62 -6.00 2.26
C ARG A 207 9.49 -5.00 2.38
N GLU A 208 9.67 -3.81 1.83
CA GLU A 208 8.71 -2.72 1.91
C GLU A 208 8.38 -2.21 0.52
N LEU A 209 7.08 -2.16 0.23
CA LEU A 209 6.56 -1.55 -0.99
C LEU A 209 5.49 -0.53 -0.63
N VAL A 210 5.68 0.70 -1.09
CA VAL A 210 4.67 1.75 -1.03
C VAL A 210 4.30 2.16 -2.44
N ILE A 211 3.01 2.07 -2.75
CA ILE A 211 2.45 2.62 -3.98
C ILE A 211 1.71 3.89 -3.60
N GLY A 212 2.26 5.04 -3.99
CA GLY A 212 1.62 6.35 -3.88
C GLY A 212 0.65 6.60 -5.03
N CYS A 213 0.18 7.84 -5.13
CA CYS A 213 -0.72 8.26 -6.19
C CYS A 213 -0.01 8.32 -7.54
N HIS A 214 -0.67 7.87 -8.60
CA HIS A 214 -0.07 7.67 -9.92
C HIS A 214 -0.11 8.91 -10.81
N HIS A 215 -1.11 9.76 -10.62
CA HIS A 215 -1.31 11.01 -11.37
C HIS A 215 -2.40 11.86 -10.69
N ALA A 216 -2.65 13.07 -11.17
CA ALA A 216 -3.76 13.89 -10.68
C ALA A 216 -5.13 13.32 -11.10
N GLY A 217 -6.16 13.47 -10.27
CA GLY A 217 -7.53 13.01 -10.55
C GLY A 217 -7.81 11.58 -10.07
N ASP A 218 -8.74 10.90 -10.76
CA ASP A 218 -9.22 9.56 -10.38
C ASP A 218 -8.12 8.52 -10.47
N GLN A 219 -7.82 7.83 -9.37
CA GLN A 219 -6.85 6.74 -9.37
C GLN A 219 -7.51 5.45 -9.86
N ASP A 220 -6.76 4.59 -10.54
CA ASP A 220 -7.19 3.21 -10.84
C ASP A 220 -6.12 2.25 -10.32
N ASN A 221 -6.28 1.82 -9.06
CA ASN A 221 -5.30 0.93 -8.43
C ASN A 221 -5.62 -0.55 -8.70
N GLN A 222 -6.69 -0.88 -9.46
CA GLN A 222 -7.05 -2.27 -9.74
C GLN A 222 -5.93 -3.00 -10.49
N LEU A 223 -5.34 -2.38 -11.52
CA LEU A 223 -4.23 -2.99 -12.25
C LEU A 223 -2.99 -3.18 -11.38
N VAL A 224 -2.70 -2.23 -10.48
CA VAL A 224 -1.63 -2.38 -9.48
C VAL A 224 -1.88 -3.60 -8.59
N SER A 225 -3.10 -3.73 -8.05
CA SER A 225 -3.51 -4.88 -7.23
C SER A 225 -3.36 -6.20 -8.01
N ASP A 226 -3.82 -6.24 -9.26
CA ASP A 226 -3.71 -7.45 -10.10
C ASP A 226 -2.25 -7.80 -10.43
N LEU A 227 -1.39 -6.81 -10.71
CA LEU A 227 0.04 -7.03 -10.93
C LEU A 227 0.69 -7.61 -9.67
N LEU A 228 0.38 -7.08 -8.48
CA LEU A 228 0.91 -7.60 -7.22
C LEU A 228 0.51 -9.06 -6.96
N LEU A 229 -0.72 -9.44 -7.30
CA LEU A 229 -1.25 -10.78 -7.02
C LEU A 229 -0.85 -11.81 -8.09
N HIS A 230 -0.83 -11.39 -9.35
CA HIS A 230 -0.80 -12.29 -10.50
C HIS A 230 0.44 -12.16 -11.38
N ALA A 231 1.26 -11.12 -11.21
CA ALA A 231 2.44 -10.90 -12.04
C ALA A 231 3.75 -11.02 -11.26
N GLY A 232 4.76 -11.55 -11.95
CA GLY A 232 6.16 -11.46 -11.56
C GLY A 232 6.55 -12.32 -10.35
N PRO A 233 7.83 -12.25 -9.95
CA PRO A 233 8.30 -12.82 -8.70
C PRO A 233 7.62 -12.12 -7.51
N ARG A 234 7.31 -12.89 -6.46
CA ARG A 234 6.79 -12.37 -5.19
C ARG A 234 7.95 -12.21 -4.21
N PRO A 235 8.49 -10.99 -4.00
CA PRO A 235 9.50 -10.78 -2.98
C PRO A 235 8.92 -11.01 -1.57
N PRO A 236 9.76 -11.27 -0.56
CA PRO A 236 9.35 -11.51 0.82
C PRO A 236 8.91 -10.20 1.52
N LEU A 237 7.84 -9.57 1.01
CA LEU A 237 7.29 -8.34 1.57
C LEU A 237 6.81 -8.55 3.01
N ARG A 238 7.20 -7.60 3.87
CA ARG A 238 6.73 -7.44 5.24
C ARG A 238 5.85 -6.21 5.41
N ARG A 239 6.02 -5.19 4.56
CA ARG A 239 5.21 -3.97 4.59
C ARG A 239 4.67 -3.65 3.21
N LEU A 240 3.36 -3.39 3.14
CA LEU A 240 2.67 -2.96 1.93
C LEU A 240 1.78 -1.76 2.25
N VAL A 241 1.96 -0.67 1.49
CA VAL A 241 1.04 0.46 1.48
C VAL A 241 0.52 0.68 0.07
N LEU A 242 -0.79 0.70 -0.10
CA LEU A 242 -1.45 0.97 -1.39
C LEU A 242 -2.20 2.30 -1.37
N ALA A 243 -2.07 3.02 -2.49
CA ALA A 243 -2.59 4.36 -2.73
C ALA A 243 -2.22 5.35 -1.62
N ASP A 244 -0.92 5.50 -1.36
CA ASP A 244 -0.44 6.42 -0.35
C ASP A 244 -0.65 7.90 -0.74
N PHE A 245 -1.59 8.55 -0.05
CA PHE A 245 -1.93 9.96 -0.18
C PHE A 245 -1.15 10.89 0.75
N ASP A 246 -0.43 10.36 1.76
CA ASP A 246 0.08 11.17 2.88
C ASP A 246 1.24 12.11 2.47
N ASP A 247 1.89 11.81 1.35
CA ASP A 247 3.07 12.51 0.82
C ASP A 247 2.92 12.74 -0.69
N SER A 248 1.75 13.25 -1.07
CA SER A 248 1.38 13.52 -2.46
C SER A 248 1.55 14.99 -2.78
N GLU A 249 2.50 15.33 -3.66
CA GLU A 249 2.60 16.65 -4.30
C GLU A 249 1.61 16.83 -5.46
N LEU A 250 0.74 15.84 -5.69
CA LEU A 250 -0.23 15.85 -6.76
C LEU A 250 -1.50 16.57 -6.31
N ASP A 251 -1.92 17.57 -7.09
CA ASP A 251 -3.19 18.26 -6.88
C ASP A 251 -4.38 17.37 -7.32
N ASN A 252 -5.56 17.64 -6.74
CA ASN A 252 -6.83 17.03 -7.15
C ASN A 252 -6.85 15.48 -7.01
N ILE A 253 -6.35 14.97 -5.89
CA ILE A 253 -6.53 13.58 -5.50
C ILE A 253 -7.54 13.51 -4.36
N ASP A 254 -8.34 12.46 -4.39
CA ASP A 254 -9.50 12.26 -3.53
C ASP A 254 -9.64 10.76 -3.27
N ILE A 255 -9.79 10.41 -1.99
CA ILE A 255 -9.80 9.01 -1.56
C ILE A 255 -11.06 8.27 -2.04
N SER A 256 -12.16 9.00 -2.27
CA SER A 256 -13.42 8.47 -2.82
C SER A 256 -13.33 8.12 -4.30
N ARG A 257 -12.29 8.61 -5.00
CA ARG A 257 -12.02 8.38 -6.42
C ARG A 257 -10.79 7.50 -6.64
N ALA A 258 -10.47 6.64 -5.68
CA ALA A 258 -9.31 5.76 -5.72
C ALA A 258 -9.68 4.30 -5.42
N PRO A 259 -10.40 3.60 -6.33
CA PRO A 259 -10.65 2.17 -6.21
C PRO A 259 -9.35 1.38 -6.06
N LEU A 260 -9.36 0.45 -5.09
CA LEU A 260 -8.31 -0.56 -4.87
C LEU A 260 -8.55 -1.84 -5.66
N GLY A 261 -9.81 -2.15 -5.94
CA GLY A 261 -10.18 -3.33 -6.70
C GLY A 261 -10.18 -4.63 -5.90
N GLU A 262 -9.84 -5.72 -6.59
CA GLU A 262 -9.75 -7.08 -6.03
C GLU A 262 -8.37 -7.33 -5.37
N LEU A 263 -8.38 -7.55 -4.06
CA LEU A 263 -7.20 -7.86 -3.23
C LEU A 263 -7.32 -9.19 -2.46
N GLY A 264 -8.30 -10.02 -2.82
CA GLY A 264 -8.39 -11.40 -2.33
C GLY A 264 -7.12 -12.20 -2.65
N GLY A 265 -6.68 -13.04 -1.71
CA GLY A 265 -5.46 -13.84 -1.87
C GLY A 265 -4.16 -13.09 -1.57
N LEU A 266 -4.21 -11.85 -1.09
CA LEU A 266 -3.02 -11.07 -0.73
C LEU A 266 -2.05 -11.83 0.20
N GLY A 267 -2.58 -12.55 1.19
CA GLY A 267 -1.75 -13.33 2.11
C GLY A 267 -1.20 -14.64 1.53
N GLU A 268 -1.78 -15.16 0.45
CA GLU A 268 -1.19 -16.27 -0.29
C GLU A 268 -0.02 -15.79 -1.16
N ALA A 269 -0.16 -14.59 -1.74
CA ALA A 269 0.90 -13.95 -2.50
C ALA A 269 2.06 -13.48 -1.61
N TYR A 270 1.74 -12.87 -0.46
CA TYR A 270 2.71 -12.28 0.46
C TYR A 270 2.49 -12.75 1.91
N PRO A 271 2.87 -14.00 2.23
CA PRO A 271 2.58 -14.62 3.52
C PRO A 271 3.36 -14.03 4.71
N LEU A 272 4.37 -13.20 4.44
CA LEU A 272 5.23 -12.57 5.44
C LEU A 272 4.80 -11.13 5.79
N LEU A 273 3.66 -10.65 5.28
CA LEU A 273 3.18 -9.30 5.57
C LEU A 273 2.89 -9.12 7.07
N GLU A 274 3.53 -8.11 7.66
CA GLU A 274 3.44 -7.68 9.05
C GLU A 274 2.69 -6.36 9.21
N ASP A 275 2.83 -5.44 8.24
CA ASP A 275 2.17 -4.13 8.20
C ASP A 275 1.50 -3.90 6.85
N VAL A 276 0.18 -3.78 6.85
CA VAL A 276 -0.63 -3.57 5.64
C VAL A 276 -1.49 -2.33 5.82
N VAL A 277 -1.31 -1.34 4.93
CA VAL A 277 -2.12 -0.13 4.89
C VAL A 277 -2.73 0.01 3.51
N LEU A 278 -4.06 -0.09 3.46
CA LEU A 278 -4.84 0.09 2.25
C LEU A 278 -5.57 1.44 2.34
N LYS A 279 -5.47 2.25 1.30
CA LYS A 279 -6.17 3.54 1.22
C LYS A 279 -6.98 3.60 -0.07
N GLY A 280 -8.19 4.13 -0.03
CA GLY A 280 -9.02 4.25 -1.22
C GLY A 280 -10.50 4.04 -0.93
N THR A 281 -11.26 3.58 -1.93
CA THR A 281 -12.68 3.29 -1.75
C THR A 281 -12.90 2.04 -0.91
N GLY A 282 -14.00 2.03 -0.14
CA GLY A 282 -14.29 0.98 0.83
C GLY A 282 -14.99 -0.25 0.25
N ASP A 283 -15.27 -0.27 -1.06
CA ASP A 283 -15.78 -1.40 -1.83
C ASP A 283 -14.68 -2.36 -2.33
N VAL A 284 -13.46 -2.23 -1.81
CA VAL A 284 -12.35 -3.17 -2.04
C VAL A 284 -12.76 -4.61 -1.73
N GLU A 285 -12.52 -5.51 -2.68
CA GLU A 285 -12.85 -6.93 -2.53
C GLU A 285 -11.67 -7.67 -1.88
N LEU A 286 -11.79 -8.00 -0.58
CA LEU A 286 -10.70 -8.61 0.19
C LEU A 286 -10.80 -10.14 0.31
N ALA A 287 -11.91 -10.75 -0.07
CA ALA A 287 -12.13 -12.18 0.18
C ALA A 287 -11.47 -13.05 -0.89
N PRO A 288 -10.76 -14.15 -0.52
CA PRO A 288 -10.41 -14.56 0.85
C PRO A 288 -9.26 -13.72 1.44
N LEU A 289 -9.38 -13.37 2.73
CA LEU A 289 -8.37 -12.61 3.47
C LEU A 289 -7.78 -13.46 4.60
N ALA A 290 -6.46 -13.66 4.59
CA ALA A 290 -5.74 -14.31 5.67
C ALA A 290 -4.30 -13.77 5.74
N LEU A 291 -3.95 -13.03 6.79
CA LEU A 291 -2.62 -12.45 6.95
C LEU A 291 -2.01 -12.93 8.29
N PRO A 292 -1.38 -14.12 8.30
CA PRO A 292 -1.01 -14.78 9.55
C PRO A 292 0.13 -14.09 10.32
N GLN A 293 0.94 -13.26 9.65
CA GLN A 293 2.03 -12.51 10.29
C GLN A 293 1.67 -11.04 10.54
N ALA A 294 0.47 -10.58 10.14
CA ALA A 294 0.09 -9.19 10.25
C ALA A 294 -0.04 -8.78 11.72
N ARG A 295 0.73 -7.77 12.10
CA ARG A 295 0.68 -7.08 13.39
C ARG A 295 -0.12 -5.78 13.29
N ARG A 296 -0.10 -5.14 12.12
CA ARG A 296 -0.87 -3.95 11.80
C ARG A 296 -1.67 -4.14 10.52
N PHE A 297 -2.95 -3.78 10.58
CA PHE A 297 -3.81 -3.70 9.41
C PHE A 297 -4.61 -2.39 9.47
N ALA A 298 -4.56 -1.61 8.38
CA ALA A 298 -5.33 -0.39 8.24
C ALA A 298 -6.08 -0.37 6.92
N LEU A 299 -7.39 -0.07 6.98
CA LEU A 299 -8.19 0.32 5.81
C LEU A 299 -8.66 1.76 6.01
N ARG A 300 -8.07 2.67 5.23
CA ARG A 300 -8.42 4.09 5.20
C ARG A 300 -9.33 4.37 4.02
N THR A 301 -10.53 4.84 4.29
CA THR A 301 -11.56 5.07 3.29
C THR A 301 -12.58 6.09 3.78
N SER A 302 -13.29 6.73 2.84
CA SER A 302 -14.48 7.52 3.11
C SER A 302 -15.79 6.74 2.92
N THR A 303 -15.72 5.44 2.56
CA THR A 303 -16.89 4.68 2.06
C THR A 303 -16.91 3.22 2.52
N LEU A 304 -16.60 2.94 3.80
CA LEU A 304 -16.52 1.55 4.28
C LEU A 304 -17.85 0.81 4.10
N ARG A 305 -17.78 -0.34 3.42
CA ARG A 305 -18.94 -1.21 3.16
C ARG A 305 -19.08 -2.30 4.21
N LYS A 306 -20.31 -2.68 4.56
CA LYS A 306 -20.63 -3.81 5.45
C LYS A 306 -20.00 -5.12 4.98
N SER A 307 -19.98 -5.38 3.67
CA SER A 307 -19.34 -6.57 3.08
C SER A 307 -17.83 -6.62 3.34
N THR A 308 -17.16 -5.48 3.14
CA THR A 308 -15.72 -5.32 3.38
C THR A 308 -15.40 -5.46 4.87
N LEU A 309 -16.17 -4.79 5.73
CA LEU A 309 -16.05 -4.93 7.18
C LEU A 309 -16.22 -6.38 7.62
N ALA A 310 -17.27 -7.06 7.17
CA ALA A 310 -17.52 -8.46 7.51
C ALA A 310 -16.36 -9.38 7.10
N THR A 311 -15.77 -9.14 5.93
CA THR A 311 -14.58 -9.88 5.46
C THR A 311 -13.38 -9.66 6.38
N ILE A 312 -13.09 -8.40 6.76
CA ILE A 312 -11.99 -8.07 7.68
C ILE A 312 -12.21 -8.72 9.05
N LEU A 313 -13.41 -8.60 9.61
CA LEU A 313 -13.72 -9.11 10.95
C LEU A 313 -13.75 -10.65 11.03
N ALA A 314 -14.06 -11.33 9.92
CA ALA A 314 -14.08 -12.80 9.84
C ALA A 314 -12.71 -13.42 9.52
N ALA A 315 -11.74 -12.62 9.06
CA ALA A 315 -10.42 -13.12 8.69
C ALA A 315 -9.61 -13.60 9.92
N PRO A 316 -8.70 -14.57 9.76
CA PRO A 316 -7.83 -15.02 10.84
C PRO A 316 -6.70 -14.02 11.10
N TRP A 317 -6.66 -13.50 12.33
CA TRP A 317 -5.69 -12.50 12.80
C TRP A 317 -4.92 -12.97 14.04
N PRO A 318 -4.05 -13.99 13.93
CA PRO A 318 -3.37 -14.57 15.10
C PRO A 318 -2.35 -13.62 15.76
N GLU A 319 -1.73 -12.75 14.96
CA GLU A 319 -0.64 -11.86 15.38
C GLU A 319 -1.04 -10.37 15.43
N LEU A 320 -2.29 -10.03 15.09
CA LEU A 320 -2.69 -8.62 14.95
C LEU A 320 -2.73 -7.90 16.30
N GLU A 321 -1.91 -6.85 16.40
CA GLU A 321 -1.76 -5.98 17.57
C GLU A 321 -2.52 -4.66 17.37
N GLU A 322 -2.65 -4.19 16.12
CA GLU A 322 -3.30 -2.93 15.75
C GLU A 322 -4.27 -3.10 14.57
N LEU A 323 -5.51 -2.66 14.78
CA LEU A 323 -6.54 -2.56 13.74
C LEU A 323 -7.01 -1.12 13.60
N GLU A 324 -6.87 -0.56 12.40
CA GLU A 324 -7.34 0.79 12.05
C GLU A 324 -8.38 0.70 10.92
N LEU A 325 -9.60 1.17 11.21
CA LEU A 325 -10.70 1.19 10.25
C LEU A 325 -11.27 2.60 10.17
N TRP A 326 -11.36 3.12 8.95
CA TRP A 326 -12.05 4.36 8.66
C TRP A 326 -13.43 4.05 8.10
N PHE A 327 -14.48 4.66 8.66
CA PHE A 327 -15.86 4.30 8.32
C PHE A 327 -16.46 5.19 7.22
N GLY A 328 -16.19 6.49 7.26
CA GLY A 328 -16.73 7.45 6.32
C GLY A 328 -18.18 7.86 6.62
N THR A 329 -18.89 8.28 5.57
CA THR A 329 -20.29 8.77 5.68
C THR A 329 -21.20 8.18 4.59
N PRO A 330 -22.49 7.95 4.88
CA PRO A 330 -23.48 7.51 3.89
C PRO A 330 -23.60 8.41 2.66
N ASP A 331 -23.27 9.69 2.77
CA ASP A 331 -23.30 10.64 1.64
C ASP A 331 -22.36 10.22 0.49
N TYR A 332 -21.27 9.52 0.81
CA TYR A 332 -20.34 8.94 -0.17
C TYR A 332 -20.52 7.43 -0.32
N GLY A 333 -21.54 6.86 0.36
CA GLY A 333 -21.91 5.46 0.25
C GLY A 333 -21.37 4.56 1.35
N ALA A 334 -20.77 5.05 2.44
CA ALA A 334 -20.55 4.18 3.60
C ALA A 334 -21.90 3.63 4.11
N ASP A 335 -21.97 2.36 4.46
CA ASP A 335 -23.22 1.75 4.93
C ASP A 335 -23.08 1.03 6.27
N VAL A 336 -21.91 1.09 6.91
CA VAL A 336 -21.68 0.50 8.23
C VAL A 336 -22.39 1.29 9.34
N GLU A 337 -23.02 0.54 10.25
CA GLU A 337 -23.70 1.02 11.44
C GLU A 337 -23.05 0.43 12.71
N PRO A 338 -23.27 1.01 13.90
CA PRO A 338 -22.71 0.49 15.15
C PRO A 338 -22.97 -1.01 15.41
N ASP A 339 -24.15 -1.49 15.05
CA ASP A 339 -24.57 -2.88 15.29
C ASP A 339 -23.77 -3.89 14.46
N ASP A 340 -23.18 -3.47 13.33
CA ASP A 340 -22.34 -4.34 12.50
C ASP A 340 -21.02 -4.71 13.22
N LEU A 341 -20.60 -3.93 14.23
CA LEU A 341 -19.44 -4.21 15.08
C LEU A 341 -19.77 -5.09 16.30
N ALA A 342 -21.04 -5.42 16.54
CA ALA A 342 -21.46 -6.12 17.76
C ALA A 342 -20.77 -7.48 17.93
N GLY A 343 -20.67 -8.27 16.86
CA GLY A 343 -19.99 -9.57 16.88
C GLY A 343 -18.50 -9.44 17.16
N PHE A 344 -17.83 -8.45 16.56
CA PHE A 344 -16.44 -8.14 16.86
C PHE A 344 -16.27 -7.76 18.32
N LEU A 345 -17.08 -6.82 18.82
CA LEU A 345 -17.00 -6.35 20.21
C LEU A 345 -17.33 -7.44 21.24
N ALA A 346 -18.05 -8.51 20.87
CA ALA A 346 -18.37 -9.63 21.75
C ALA A 346 -17.17 -10.54 22.11
N GLY A 347 -16.00 -10.39 21.45
CA GLY A 347 -14.73 -10.90 21.97
C GLY A 347 -14.12 -12.14 21.30
N GLU A 348 -14.60 -12.58 20.13
CA GLU A 348 -14.03 -13.73 19.41
C GLU A 348 -12.99 -13.35 18.34
N GLY A 349 -11.84 -14.03 18.28
CA GLY A 349 -10.73 -13.67 17.37
C GLY A 349 -9.84 -12.55 17.91
N PHE A 350 -8.83 -12.13 17.15
CA PHE A 350 -7.90 -11.04 17.50
C PHE A 350 -7.21 -11.18 18.89
N PRO A 351 -6.54 -12.31 19.19
CA PRO A 351 -6.02 -12.60 20.54
C PRO A 351 -4.96 -11.61 21.03
N LYS A 352 -4.24 -10.95 20.11
CA LYS A 352 -3.15 -10.01 20.45
C LYS A 352 -3.53 -8.55 20.30
N LEU A 353 -4.76 -8.23 19.92
CA LEU A 353 -5.16 -6.85 19.66
C LEU A 353 -4.99 -5.99 20.92
N ARG A 354 -4.22 -4.92 20.79
CA ARG A 354 -3.95 -3.93 21.83
C ARG A 354 -4.44 -2.54 21.41
N VAL A 355 -4.54 -2.27 20.12
CA VAL A 355 -4.87 -0.95 19.61
C VAL A 355 -6.03 -1.05 18.62
N LEU A 356 -7.13 -0.36 18.95
CA LEU A 356 -8.31 -0.29 18.11
C LEU A 356 -8.56 1.16 17.70
N ARG A 357 -8.56 1.42 16.40
CA ARG A 357 -8.87 2.74 15.85
C ARG A 357 -10.15 2.66 15.01
N LEU A 358 -11.17 3.36 15.48
CA LEU A 358 -12.45 3.55 14.82
C LEU A 358 -12.51 4.97 14.28
N MET A 359 -11.79 5.19 13.20
CA MET A 359 -11.52 6.50 12.65
C MET A 359 -12.65 6.97 11.75
N ASN A 360 -12.79 8.28 11.58
CA ASN A 360 -13.62 8.85 10.51
C ASN A 360 -15.07 8.31 10.53
N ALA A 361 -15.64 8.08 11.72
CA ALA A 361 -16.94 7.43 11.90
C ALA A 361 -18.04 8.44 12.23
N ILE A 362 -19.18 8.33 11.54
CA ILE A 362 -20.34 9.21 11.78
C ILE A 362 -21.14 8.85 13.03
N PHE A 363 -20.91 7.67 13.60
CA PHE A 363 -21.67 7.09 14.72
C PHE A 363 -20.88 6.98 16.03
N THR A 364 -19.91 7.88 16.24
CA THR A 364 -18.90 7.70 17.29
C THR A 364 -19.49 7.78 18.71
N ASP A 365 -20.51 8.60 18.94
CA ASP A 365 -21.21 8.66 20.23
C ASP A 365 -22.00 7.35 20.48
N GLU A 366 -22.63 6.82 19.44
CA GLU A 366 -23.51 5.65 19.47
C GLU A 366 -22.74 4.36 19.77
N ILE A 367 -21.49 4.24 19.33
CA ILE A 367 -20.65 3.06 19.56
C ILE A 367 -20.00 3.05 20.96
N CYS A 368 -19.87 4.21 21.63
CA CYS A 368 -19.23 4.32 22.95
C CYS A 368 -19.80 3.35 24.00
N PRO A 369 -21.14 3.21 24.18
CA PRO A 369 -21.70 2.26 25.14
C PRO A 369 -21.39 0.80 24.83
N ALA A 370 -21.29 0.42 23.54
CA ALA A 370 -20.95 -0.94 23.14
C ALA A 370 -19.48 -1.25 23.46
N ILE A 371 -18.58 -0.30 23.22
CA ILE A 371 -17.15 -0.42 23.55
C ILE A 371 -16.94 -0.55 25.06
N LEU A 372 -17.61 0.28 25.86
CA LEU A 372 -17.53 0.23 27.33
C LEU A 372 -18.01 -1.11 27.92
N ARG A 373 -18.88 -1.85 27.20
CA ARG A 373 -19.35 -3.18 27.58
C ARG A 373 -18.55 -4.32 26.93
N SER A 374 -17.62 -4.02 26.04
CA SER A 374 -16.91 -5.03 25.27
C SER A 374 -15.96 -5.82 26.17
N PRO A 375 -16.00 -7.17 26.13
CA PRO A 375 -14.98 -8.01 26.76
C PRO A 375 -13.56 -7.80 26.19
N ARG A 376 -13.40 -7.12 25.05
CA ARG A 376 -12.08 -6.76 24.50
C ARG A 376 -11.45 -5.57 25.20
N LEU A 377 -12.26 -4.66 25.77
CA LEU A 377 -11.76 -3.39 26.28
C LEU A 377 -10.61 -3.55 27.30
N PRO A 378 -10.64 -4.51 28.25
CA PRO A 378 -9.54 -4.71 29.20
C PRO A 378 -8.21 -5.13 28.55
N ALA A 379 -8.25 -5.68 27.32
CA ALA A 379 -7.05 -6.07 26.58
C ALA A 379 -6.47 -4.91 25.75
N LEU A 380 -7.25 -3.87 25.47
CA LEU A 380 -6.80 -2.72 24.70
C LEU A 380 -5.90 -1.81 25.57
N ALA A 381 -4.80 -1.36 24.98
CA ALA A 381 -3.94 -0.30 25.50
C ALA A 381 -4.32 1.07 24.90
N ALA A 382 -4.86 1.12 23.68
CA ALA A 382 -5.27 2.37 23.06
C ALA A 382 -6.59 2.23 22.28
N LEU A 383 -7.38 3.30 22.34
CA LEU A 383 -8.62 3.48 21.60
C LEU A 383 -8.55 4.81 20.85
N ASP A 384 -9.01 4.83 19.61
CA ASP A 384 -8.94 6.03 18.78
C ASP A 384 -10.28 6.24 18.05
N PHE A 385 -10.80 7.46 18.16
CA PHE A 385 -12.05 7.92 17.57
C PHE A 385 -11.85 9.10 16.62
N SER A 386 -10.58 9.42 16.34
CA SER A 386 -10.23 10.65 15.65
C SER A 386 -10.80 10.69 14.24
N LEU A 387 -10.97 11.91 13.73
CA LEU A 387 -11.68 12.22 12.48
C LEU A 387 -13.19 11.91 12.50
N GLY A 388 -13.71 11.32 13.57
CA GLY A 388 -15.11 10.94 13.72
C GLY A 388 -15.98 12.05 14.33
N THR A 389 -17.23 11.72 14.60
CA THR A 389 -18.23 12.67 15.12
C THR A 389 -18.36 12.68 16.63
N LEU A 390 -17.35 12.19 17.38
CA LEU A 390 -17.39 12.16 18.85
C LEU A 390 -17.69 13.57 19.37
N SER A 391 -18.79 13.70 20.12
CA SER A 391 -19.26 14.98 20.65
C SER A 391 -19.15 15.04 22.16
N ASP A 392 -19.56 16.16 22.76
CA ASP A 392 -19.62 16.31 24.22
C ASP A 392 -20.55 15.26 24.87
N GLU A 393 -21.55 14.73 24.14
CA GLU A 393 -22.41 13.65 24.62
C GLU A 393 -21.65 12.32 24.72
N GLY A 394 -20.88 11.97 23.69
CA GLY A 394 -19.96 10.83 23.72
C GLY A 394 -18.89 10.99 24.81
N ALA A 395 -18.33 12.19 24.98
CA ALA A 395 -17.40 12.46 26.08
C ALA A 395 -18.03 12.22 27.46
N ALA A 396 -19.31 12.57 27.64
CA ALA A 396 -20.03 12.28 28.88
C ALA A 396 -20.21 10.77 29.13
N LEU A 397 -20.46 9.99 28.07
CA LEU A 397 -20.53 8.53 28.17
C LEU A 397 -19.18 7.92 28.56
N LEU A 398 -18.09 8.34 27.92
CA LEU A 398 -16.73 7.89 28.25
C LEU A 398 -16.32 8.31 29.67
N HIS A 399 -16.68 9.52 30.09
CA HIS A 399 -16.47 9.99 31.46
C HIS A 399 -17.23 9.15 32.50
N ALA A 400 -18.48 8.76 32.21
CA ALA A 400 -19.26 7.88 33.07
C ALA A 400 -18.60 6.49 33.18
N GLY A 401 -18.03 5.98 32.09
CA GLY A 401 -17.31 4.70 32.00
C GLY A 401 -15.82 4.74 32.34
N ARG A 402 -15.28 5.86 32.84
CA ARG A 402 -13.83 6.09 33.00
C ARG A 402 -13.07 5.01 33.77
N GLU A 403 -13.71 4.33 34.72
CA GLU A 403 -13.07 3.25 35.48
C GLU A 403 -12.70 2.06 34.57
N ALA A 404 -13.53 1.76 33.57
CA ALA A 404 -13.27 0.73 32.57
C ALA A 404 -12.22 1.16 31.53
N LEU A 405 -11.83 2.44 31.51
CA LEU A 405 -10.86 3.02 30.58
C LEU A 405 -9.54 3.41 31.26
N ALA A 406 -9.45 3.26 32.60
CA ALA A 406 -8.34 3.77 33.39
C ALA A 406 -6.98 3.12 33.06
N HIS A 407 -6.99 1.95 32.42
CA HIS A 407 -5.78 1.23 31.97
C HIS A 407 -5.28 1.68 30.59
N LEU A 408 -6.08 2.43 29.83
CA LEU A 408 -5.65 2.92 28.52
C LEU A 408 -4.43 3.84 28.68
N THR A 409 -3.53 3.74 27.71
CA THR A 409 -2.36 4.62 27.58
C THR A 409 -2.59 5.72 26.55
N SER A 410 -3.62 5.62 25.71
CA SER A 410 -4.01 6.65 24.74
C SER A 410 -5.50 6.57 24.39
N LEU A 411 -6.13 7.75 24.30
CA LEU A 411 -7.48 7.96 23.77
C LEU A 411 -7.42 9.04 22.70
N GLY A 412 -7.40 8.65 21.43
CA GLY A 412 -7.35 9.57 20.28
C GLY A 412 -8.71 10.20 20.00
N VAL A 413 -8.76 11.53 19.92
CA VAL A 413 -9.98 12.32 19.67
C VAL A 413 -9.71 13.57 18.81
N PHE A 414 -8.65 13.57 18.02
CA PHE A 414 -8.34 14.71 17.17
C PHE A 414 -9.34 14.84 16.03
N GLU A 415 -9.63 16.07 15.61
CA GLU A 415 -10.63 16.39 14.57
C GLU A 415 -12.00 15.75 14.82
N CYS A 416 -12.38 15.60 16.09
CA CYS A 416 -13.74 15.22 16.48
C CYS A 416 -14.67 16.43 16.61
N SER A 417 -15.98 16.16 16.76
CA SER A 417 -16.99 17.18 17.05
C SER A 417 -17.01 17.66 18.52
N LEU A 418 -15.92 17.43 19.27
CA LEU A 418 -15.78 17.83 20.67
C LEU A 418 -15.59 19.34 20.80
N THR A 419 -16.27 19.93 21.76
CA THR A 419 -15.94 21.29 22.18
C THR A 419 -14.82 21.28 23.23
N ALA A 420 -14.33 22.46 23.60
CA ALA A 420 -13.42 22.60 24.73
C ALA A 420 -14.00 22.02 26.04
N SER A 421 -15.34 21.99 26.18
CA SER A 421 -16.01 21.40 27.35
C SER A 421 -15.88 19.88 27.37
N GLY A 422 -16.18 19.19 26.26
CA GLY A 422 -16.01 17.74 26.14
C GLY A 422 -14.57 17.30 26.37
N LEU A 423 -13.59 18.01 25.78
CA LEU A 423 -12.17 17.74 26.02
C LEU A 423 -11.79 17.90 27.50
N ALA A 424 -12.27 18.97 28.16
CA ALA A 424 -12.04 19.16 29.60
C ALA A 424 -12.66 18.03 30.43
N GLN A 425 -13.83 17.53 30.03
CA GLN A 425 -14.51 16.42 30.71
C GLN A 425 -13.73 15.10 30.58
N LEU A 426 -13.18 14.79 29.41
CA LEU A 426 -12.33 13.60 29.20
C LEU A 426 -11.04 13.70 30.03
N ARG A 427 -10.38 14.87 30.05
CA ARG A 427 -9.20 15.10 30.88
C ARG A 427 -9.50 15.01 32.37
N ALA A 428 -10.65 15.53 32.81
CA ALA A 428 -11.10 15.43 34.21
C ALA A 428 -11.42 13.99 34.63
N ALA A 429 -11.74 13.10 33.68
CA ALA A 429 -11.85 11.66 33.92
C ALA A 429 -10.49 10.95 34.09
N GLY A 430 -9.37 11.65 33.90
CA GLY A 430 -8.02 11.07 33.95
C GLY A 430 -7.65 10.28 32.70
N LEU A 431 -8.39 10.45 31.60
CA LEU A 431 -8.13 9.73 30.35
C LEU A 431 -6.91 10.32 29.62
N PRO A 432 -6.06 9.49 28.99
CA PRO A 432 -4.87 9.92 28.24
C PRO A 432 -5.26 10.48 26.87
N VAL A 433 -5.94 11.64 26.88
CA VAL A 433 -6.47 12.29 25.68
C VAL A 433 -5.34 12.71 24.74
N ASP A 434 -5.45 12.29 23.49
CA ASP A 434 -4.64 12.74 22.37
C ASP A 434 -5.53 13.54 21.39
N ASP A 435 -5.45 14.87 21.51
CA ASP A 435 -6.15 15.86 20.70
C ASP A 435 -5.19 16.66 19.81
N ARG A 436 -4.08 16.03 19.38
CA ARG A 436 -3.08 16.68 18.54
C ARG A 436 -3.72 17.30 17.29
N PRO A 437 -3.28 18.49 16.84
CA PRO A 437 -3.67 18.97 15.52
C PRO A 437 -3.05 18.06 14.45
N ILE A 438 -3.77 17.79 13.37
CA ILE A 438 -3.15 17.25 12.16
C ILE A 438 -2.40 18.39 11.47
N SER A 439 -1.37 18.05 10.68
CA SER A 439 -0.80 18.91 9.63
C SER A 439 -1.89 19.74 8.91
N HIS A 440 -1.54 20.93 8.38
CA HIS A 440 -2.39 22.03 7.86
C HIS A 440 -3.51 21.68 6.84
N ALA A 441 -4.34 20.66 7.07
CA ALA A 441 -5.30 20.11 6.12
C ALA A 441 -6.70 20.75 6.19
N GLU A 442 -6.94 21.73 7.07
CA GLU A 442 -8.28 22.36 7.17
C GLU A 442 -8.27 23.90 7.24
N ALA A 443 -7.14 24.55 6.93
CA ALA A 443 -7.08 26.01 6.88
C ALA A 443 -8.01 26.63 5.81
N TRP A 444 -8.54 25.83 4.87
CA TRP A 444 -9.41 26.24 3.78
C TRP A 444 -10.93 26.18 4.06
N ARG A 445 -11.38 25.65 5.22
CA ARG A 445 -12.82 25.46 5.50
C ARG A 445 -13.50 26.73 6.06
N GLU A 446 -14.70 27.04 5.57
CA GLU A 446 -15.48 28.17 6.06
C GLU A 446 -16.08 27.90 7.46
N PRO A 447 -16.22 28.91 8.34
CA PRO A 447 -16.77 28.74 9.70
C PRO A 447 -18.17 28.11 9.77
N GLN A 448 -18.95 28.18 8.69
CA GLN A 448 -20.30 27.61 8.62
C GLN A 448 -20.29 26.08 8.41
N GLN A 449 -19.23 25.54 7.81
CA GLN A 449 -19.02 24.09 7.65
C GLN A 449 -18.61 23.44 8.98
N LYS A 450 -17.97 24.20 9.89
CA LYS A 450 -17.59 23.77 11.25
C LYS A 450 -18.77 23.66 12.23
N ARG A 451 -20.00 23.99 11.82
CA ARG A 451 -21.20 24.02 12.68
C ARG A 451 -22.00 22.72 12.72
N TRP A 452 -21.68 21.76 11.86
CA TRP A 452 -22.42 20.51 11.70
C TRP A 452 -21.50 19.32 12.03
N ARG A 453 -22.04 18.23 12.59
CA ARG A 453 -21.26 17.01 12.87
C ARG A 453 -20.94 16.32 11.55
N PHE A 454 -19.65 16.21 11.22
CA PHE A 454 -19.17 15.53 10.02
C PHE A 454 -17.92 14.72 10.35
N VAL A 455 -17.64 13.75 9.49
CA VAL A 455 -16.36 13.04 9.48
C VAL A 455 -15.34 13.91 8.73
N SER A 456 -14.07 13.92 9.16
CA SER A 456 -13.07 14.86 8.60
C SER A 456 -12.68 14.53 7.17
N VAL A 457 -12.71 13.24 6.80
CA VAL A 457 -12.37 12.78 5.45
C VAL A 457 -13.61 12.20 4.79
N SER A 458 -14.11 12.91 3.78
CA SER A 458 -15.32 12.57 3.04
C SER A 458 -15.06 12.48 1.53
N GLU A 459 -14.15 13.32 1.03
CA GLU A 459 -13.52 13.39 -0.30
C GLU A 459 -11.99 13.48 -0.11
#